data_AF-A0A2W6WEF1-F1
#
_entry.id   AF-A0A2W6WEF1-F1
#
_cell.length_a   1.000
_cell.length_b   1.000
_cell.length_c   1.000
_cell.angle_alpha   90.00
_cell.angle_beta   90.00
_cell.angle_gamma   90.00
#
_symmetry.space_group_name_H-M   'P 1'
#
loop_
_entity.id
_entity.type
_entity.pdbx_description
1 polymer ?
#
loop_
_entity_poly.entity_id
_entity_poly.type
_entity_poly.pdbx_seq_one_letter_code
_entity_poly.pdbx_strand_id
1 'polypeptide(L)'
;MVKHSGVSEANLEVLREAQAAFNAVFGTLLCAGIGHALTAINDRVFDIAMVIDFLLAVAWFAVALCIGNQAMLRGEQRKGMVLLVTACMAGLVAFVAGQALGLDNALLRLLTGAWVATLLGSNATVSLIDYIQRRGGQR
;
A
#
# COMPACT_ATOMS: atom_id res chain seq x y z
N MET A 1 -23.77 -28.38 14.51
CA MET A 1 -22.56 -27.55 14.43
C MET A 1 -21.71 -28.04 13.27
N VAL A 2 -21.81 -27.39 12.12
CA VAL A 2 -21.00 -27.74 10.94
C VAL A 2 -19.63 -27.07 11.11
N LYS A 3 -18.60 -27.90 11.27
CA LYS A 3 -17.21 -27.46 11.39
C LYS A 3 -16.76 -27.01 10.01
N HIS A 4 -16.69 -25.69 9.77
CA HIS A 4 -16.13 -25.13 8.55
C HIS A 4 -14.60 -25.30 8.56
N SER A 5 -14.09 -26.49 8.22
CA SER A 5 -12.67 -26.70 7.96
C SER A 5 -12.37 -26.43 6.48
N GLY A 6 -12.54 -25.18 6.05
CA GLY A 6 -12.17 -24.72 4.70
C GLY A 6 -10.86 -23.94 4.66
N VAL A 7 -10.37 -23.52 5.83
CA VAL A 7 -9.12 -22.76 5.95
C VAL A 7 -8.36 -23.32 7.15
N SER A 8 -7.26 -24.02 6.91
CA SER A 8 -6.28 -24.24 7.97
C SER A 8 -5.70 -22.87 8.35
N GLU A 9 -5.57 -22.57 9.64
CA GLU A 9 -4.93 -21.34 10.12
C GLU A 9 -3.59 -21.09 9.42
N ALA A 10 -2.86 -22.16 9.09
CA ALA A 10 -1.60 -22.13 8.35
C ALA A 10 -1.70 -21.47 6.96
N ASN A 11 -2.79 -21.66 6.21
CA ASN A 11 -2.93 -21.07 4.88
C ASN A 11 -3.22 -19.57 4.95
N LEU A 12 -3.93 -19.11 5.98
CA LEU A 12 -4.11 -17.68 6.24
C LEU A 12 -2.82 -17.02 6.71
N GLU A 13 -2.02 -17.76 7.49
CA GLU A 13 -0.74 -17.30 7.99
C GLU A 13 0.25 -17.05 6.85
N VAL A 14 0.37 -17.99 5.91
CA VAL A 14 1.20 -17.84 4.70
C VAL A 14 0.77 -16.63 3.85
N LEU A 15 -0.53 -16.41 3.68
CA LEU A 15 -1.03 -15.25 2.94
C LEU A 15 -0.72 -13.93 3.64
N ARG A 16 -0.87 -13.88 4.97
CA ARG A 16 -0.52 -12.71 5.77
C ARG A 16 0.98 -12.42 5.70
N GLU A 17 1.81 -13.45 5.70
CA GLU A 17 3.27 -13.35 5.62
C GLU A 17 3.73 -12.88 4.24
N ALA A 18 3.19 -13.46 3.17
CA ALA A 18 3.44 -13.00 1.79
C ALA A 18 3.05 -11.53 1.60
N GLN A 19 1.95 -11.10 2.22
CA GLN A 19 1.47 -9.73 2.12
C GLN A 19 2.26 -8.75 3.01
N ALA A 20 2.78 -9.21 4.15
CA ALA A 20 3.72 -8.45 4.96
C ALA A 20 5.06 -8.26 4.22
N ALA A 21 5.57 -9.31 3.57
CA ALA A 21 6.77 -9.24 2.73
C ALA A 21 6.56 -8.28 1.55
N PHE A 22 5.40 -8.35 0.89
CA PHE A 22 5.04 -7.41 -0.19
C PHE A 22 5.03 -5.96 0.30
N ASN A 23 4.41 -5.67 1.45
CA ASN A 23 4.39 -4.34 2.05
C ASN A 23 5.82 -3.82 2.35
N ALA A 24 6.72 -4.67 2.85
CA ALA A 24 8.10 -4.31 3.15
C ALA A 24 8.92 -3.99 1.89
N VAL A 25 8.82 -4.84 0.87
CA VAL A 25 9.47 -4.62 -0.44
C VAL A 25 8.93 -3.34 -1.07
N PHE A 26 7.61 -3.12 -1.01
CA PHE A 26 6.99 -1.92 -1.54
C PHE A 26 7.48 -0.64 -0.84
N GLY A 27 7.49 -0.62 0.49
CA GLY A 27 8.03 0.51 1.26
C GLY A 27 9.49 0.81 0.91
N THR A 28 10.29 -0.24 0.67
CA THR A 28 11.71 -0.10 0.28
C THR A 28 11.86 0.54 -1.10
N LEU A 29 11.07 0.07 -2.09
CA LEU A 29 11.06 0.64 -3.44
C LEU A 29 10.61 2.11 -3.44
N LEU A 30 9.64 2.47 -2.59
CA LEU A 30 9.23 3.86 -2.43
C LEU A 30 10.36 4.74 -1.88
N CYS A 31 11.00 4.32 -0.80
CA CYS A 31 12.13 5.07 -0.22
C CYS A 31 13.27 5.28 -1.23
N ALA A 32 13.63 4.23 -1.98
CA ALA A 32 14.67 4.32 -3.01
C ALA A 32 14.29 5.26 -4.15
N GLY A 33 13.05 5.18 -4.63
CA GLY A 33 12.54 6.06 -5.68
C GLY A 33 12.52 7.53 -5.26
N ILE A 34 12.09 7.83 -4.03
CA ILE A 34 12.12 9.18 -3.46
C ILE A 34 13.56 9.70 -3.37
N GLY A 35 14.49 8.89 -2.86
CA GLY A 35 15.90 9.26 -2.77
C GLY A 35 16.50 9.62 -4.13
N HIS A 36 16.25 8.80 -5.15
CA HIS A 36 16.67 9.08 -6.53
C HIS A 36 16.04 10.39 -7.05
N ALA A 37 14.76 10.60 -6.79
CA ALA A 37 14.07 11.79 -7.27
C ALA A 37 14.56 13.07 -6.58
N LEU A 38 14.90 13.01 -5.27
CA LEU A 38 15.55 14.09 -4.55
C LEU A 38 16.97 14.40 -5.08
N THR A 39 17.73 13.38 -5.51
CA THR A 39 19.06 13.60 -6.10
C THR A 39 19.02 14.30 -7.46
N ALA A 40 17.94 14.09 -8.25
CA ALA A 40 17.75 14.76 -9.54
C ALA A 40 17.40 16.26 -9.41
N ILE A 41 17.09 16.69 -8.19
CA ILE A 41 16.54 18.01 -7.86
C ILE A 41 17.61 18.99 -7.34
N ASN A 42 18.86 18.52 -7.19
CA ASN A 42 19.96 19.18 -6.48
C ASN A 42 20.39 20.58 -6.99
N ASP A 43 19.92 21.05 -8.14
CA ASP A 43 20.34 22.34 -8.74
C ASP A 43 19.42 23.54 -8.40
N ARG A 44 18.39 23.39 -7.56
CA ARG A 44 17.50 24.51 -7.17
C ARG A 44 17.54 24.82 -5.67
N VAL A 45 17.37 26.09 -5.30
CA VAL A 45 17.19 26.52 -3.90
C VAL A 45 15.84 26.00 -3.41
N PHE A 46 15.85 25.02 -2.51
CA PHE A 46 14.62 24.41 -1.98
C PHE A 46 14.12 25.10 -0.72
N ASP A 47 12.80 25.17 -0.61
CA ASP A 47 12.13 25.27 0.67
C ASP A 47 12.19 23.90 1.36
N ILE A 48 13.08 23.80 2.37
CA ILE A 48 13.28 22.58 3.16
C ILE A 48 11.97 22.14 3.82
N ALA A 49 11.09 23.08 4.20
CA ALA A 49 9.82 22.74 4.82
C ALA A 49 8.93 21.93 3.85
N MET A 50 8.89 22.32 2.57
CA MET A 50 8.08 21.63 1.56
C MET A 50 8.60 20.21 1.27
N VAL A 51 9.93 20.01 1.29
CA VAL A 51 10.53 18.68 1.16
C VAL A 51 10.15 17.80 2.36
N ILE A 52 10.20 18.36 3.57
CA ILE A 52 9.81 17.63 4.80
C ILE A 52 8.32 17.25 4.74
N ASP A 53 7.44 18.17 4.36
CA ASP A 53 6.00 17.90 4.24
C ASP A 53 5.71 16.81 3.21
N PHE A 54 6.40 16.84 2.07
CA PHE A 54 6.33 15.78 1.07
C PHE A 54 6.74 14.42 1.66
N LEU A 55 7.89 14.37 2.33
CA LEU A 55 8.40 13.12 2.92
C LEU A 55 7.46 12.56 4.00
N LEU A 56 6.92 13.43 4.85
CA LEU A 56 5.96 13.04 5.89
C LEU A 56 4.65 12.52 5.27
N ALA A 57 4.15 13.17 4.22
CA ALA A 57 2.95 12.72 3.52
C ALA A 57 3.15 11.34 2.88
N VAL A 58 4.31 11.09 2.25
CA VAL A 58 4.62 9.77 1.67
C VAL A 58 4.83 8.70 2.75
N ALA A 59 5.52 9.03 3.84
CA ALA A 59 5.71 8.11 4.96
C ALA A 59 4.36 7.71 5.57
N TRP A 60 3.47 8.68 5.82
CA TRP A 60 2.14 8.43 6.33
C TRP A 60 1.29 7.61 5.35
N PHE A 61 1.35 7.92 4.05
CA PHE A 61 0.71 7.14 3.00
C PHE A 61 1.12 5.66 3.06
N ALA A 62 2.43 5.38 3.10
CA ALA A 62 2.94 4.01 3.14
C ALA A 62 2.50 3.26 4.41
N VAL A 63 2.62 3.90 5.58
CA VAL A 63 2.22 3.30 6.86
C VAL A 63 0.72 3.02 6.90
N ALA A 64 -0.10 4.00 6.53
CA ALA A 64 -1.55 3.85 6.55
C ALA A 64 -2.04 2.77 5.56
N LEU A 65 -1.40 2.64 4.39
CA LEU A 65 -1.67 1.54 3.46
C LEU A 65 -1.31 0.18 4.05
N CYS A 66 -0.10 0.04 4.59
CA CYS A 66 0.38 -1.21 5.16
C CYS A 66 -0.51 -1.68 6.32
N ILE A 67 -0.84 -0.78 7.25
CA ILE A 67 -1.71 -1.08 8.40
C ILE A 67 -3.15 -1.31 7.93
N GLY A 68 -3.67 -0.48 7.02
CA GLY A 68 -5.02 -0.60 6.49
C GLY A 68 -5.24 -1.94 5.80
N ASN A 69 -4.29 -2.35 4.95
CA ASN A 69 -4.31 -3.65 4.28
C ASN A 69 -4.30 -4.81 5.28
N GLN A 70 -3.43 -4.76 6.30
CA GLN A 70 -3.38 -5.77 7.37
C GLN A 70 -4.68 -5.82 8.19
N ALA A 71 -5.30 -4.67 8.48
CA ALA A 71 -6.58 -4.61 9.18
C ALA A 71 -7.71 -5.26 8.36
N MET A 72 -7.76 -5.03 7.04
CA MET A 72 -8.75 -5.67 6.16
C MET A 72 -8.59 -7.19 6.13
N LEU A 73 -7.35 -7.71 6.10
CA LEU A 73 -7.06 -9.15 6.16
C LEU A 73 -7.45 -9.81 7.50
N ARG A 74 -7.51 -9.03 8.58
CA ARG A 74 -7.98 -9.50 9.90
C ARG A 74 -9.50 -9.46 10.03
N GLY A 75 -10.22 -9.01 8.99
CA GLY A 75 -11.67 -8.83 9.02
C GLY A 75 -12.10 -7.50 9.64
N GLU A 76 -11.17 -6.63 10.03
CA GLU A 76 -11.45 -5.31 10.61
C GLU A 76 -11.72 -4.27 9.50
N GLN A 77 -12.72 -4.54 8.65
CA GLN A 77 -13.01 -3.79 7.43
C GLN A 77 -13.18 -2.28 7.66
N ARG A 78 -13.83 -1.89 8.77
CA ARG A 78 -14.04 -0.47 9.11
C ARG A 78 -12.73 0.27 9.38
N LYS A 79 -11.83 -0.31 10.18
CA LYS A 79 -10.52 0.31 10.47
C LYS A 79 -9.64 0.31 9.22
N GLY A 80 -9.69 -0.78 8.46
CA GLY A 80 -9.04 -0.90 7.16
C GLY A 80 -9.45 0.22 6.20
N MET A 81 -10.75 0.42 5.99
CA MET A 81 -11.27 1.51 5.14
C MET A 81 -10.86 2.89 5.61
N VAL A 82 -10.96 3.19 6.92
CA VAL A 82 -10.56 4.51 7.45
C VAL A 82 -9.09 4.78 7.14
N LEU A 83 -8.21 3.81 7.43
CA LEU A 83 -6.79 3.93 7.14
C LEU A 83 -6.53 4.08 5.64
N LEU A 84 -7.28 3.37 4.81
CA LEU A 84 -7.19 3.49 3.35
C LEU A 84 -7.53 4.89 2.86
N VAL A 85 -8.62 5.47 3.36
CA VAL A 85 -9.04 6.84 3.02
C VAL A 85 -7.98 7.84 3.47
N THR A 86 -7.45 7.68 4.69
CA THR A 86 -6.37 8.56 5.16
C THR A 86 -5.09 8.42 4.34
N ALA A 87 -4.77 7.21 3.89
CA ALA A 87 -3.65 6.99 2.98
C ALA A 87 -3.91 7.71 1.66
N CYS A 88 -5.10 7.56 1.05
CA CYS A 88 -5.44 8.25 -0.19
C CYS A 88 -5.27 9.78 -0.07
N MET A 89 -5.75 10.37 1.03
CA MET A 89 -5.57 11.80 1.30
C MET A 89 -4.08 12.18 1.40
N ALA A 90 -3.28 11.38 2.10
CA ALA A 90 -1.84 11.60 2.24
C ALA A 90 -1.11 11.49 0.89
N GLY A 91 -1.50 10.52 0.07
CA GLY A 91 -0.97 10.34 -1.29
C GLY A 91 -1.29 11.52 -2.20
N LEU A 92 -2.48 12.12 -2.08
CA LEU A 92 -2.84 13.34 -2.80
C LEU A 92 -2.01 14.55 -2.35
N VAL A 93 -1.79 14.70 -1.04
CA VAL A 93 -0.92 15.76 -0.50
C VAL A 93 0.50 15.60 -1.01
N ALA A 94 1.05 14.37 -0.93
CA ALA A 94 2.36 14.05 -1.48
C ALA A 94 2.43 14.33 -2.99
N PHE A 95 1.35 14.08 -3.74
CA PHE A 95 1.28 14.37 -5.16
C PHE A 95 1.38 15.87 -5.46
N VAL A 96 0.59 16.69 -4.76
CA VAL A 96 0.60 18.14 -4.93
C VAL A 96 1.94 18.73 -4.51
N ALA A 97 2.47 18.31 -3.35
CA ALA A 97 3.79 18.74 -2.88
C ALA A 97 4.89 18.31 -3.86
N GLY A 98 4.80 17.09 -4.39
CA GLY A 98 5.75 16.58 -5.38
C GLY A 98 5.80 17.42 -6.66
N GLN A 99 4.63 17.80 -7.20
CA GLN A 99 4.57 18.71 -8.35
C GLN A 99 5.17 20.08 -8.05
N ALA A 100 4.89 20.64 -6.87
CA ALA A 100 5.46 21.92 -6.46
C ALA A 100 7.00 21.86 -6.34
N LEU A 101 7.54 20.72 -5.95
CA LEU A 101 8.99 20.45 -5.90
C LEU A 101 9.60 20.18 -7.30
N GLY A 102 8.78 20.12 -8.35
CA GLY A 102 9.24 19.81 -9.71
C GLY A 102 9.63 18.33 -9.90
N LEU A 103 9.16 17.43 -9.03
CA LEU A 103 9.37 16.00 -9.15
C LEU A 103 8.71 15.47 -10.44
N ASP A 104 9.46 14.65 -11.17
CA ASP A 104 9.01 14.09 -12.44
C ASP A 104 7.77 13.20 -12.25
N ASN A 105 6.77 13.37 -13.13
CA ASN A 105 5.46 12.72 -13.05
C ASN A 105 5.54 11.19 -13.04
N ALA A 106 6.67 10.62 -13.44
CA ALA A 106 6.93 9.18 -13.42
C ALA A 106 6.87 8.59 -12.00
N LEU A 107 7.45 9.24 -10.99
CA LEU A 107 7.46 8.72 -9.61
C LEU A 107 6.05 8.69 -9.04
N LEU A 108 5.29 9.76 -9.26
CA LEU A 108 3.90 9.89 -8.83
C LEU A 108 3.00 8.85 -9.49
N ARG A 109 3.17 8.62 -10.81
CA ARG A 109 2.48 7.53 -11.52
C ARG A 109 2.83 6.15 -10.97
N LEU A 110 4.08 5.92 -10.58
CA LEU A 110 4.54 4.65 -10.04
C LEU A 110 3.93 4.41 -8.65
N LEU A 111 3.87 5.45 -7.81
CA LEU A 111 3.17 5.45 -6.52
C LEU A 111 1.67 5.14 -6.68
N THR A 112 0.99 5.81 -7.60
CA THR A 112 -0.45 5.57 -7.85
C THR A 112 -0.70 4.19 -8.48
N GLY A 113 0.15 3.77 -9.42
CA GLY A 113 0.07 2.46 -10.05
C GLY A 113 0.30 1.33 -9.05
N ALA A 114 1.27 1.49 -8.17
CA ALA A 114 1.53 0.52 -7.12
C ALA A 114 0.42 0.49 -6.06
N TRP A 115 -0.20 1.63 -5.75
CA TRP A 115 -1.42 1.69 -4.92
C TRP A 115 -2.54 0.83 -5.51
N VAL A 116 -2.87 1.04 -6.79
CA VAL A 116 -3.91 0.28 -7.50
C VAL A 116 -3.55 -1.20 -7.55
N ALA A 117 -2.31 -1.54 -7.89
CA ALA A 117 -1.86 -2.92 -7.98
C ALA A 117 -1.89 -3.63 -6.61
N THR A 118 -1.53 -2.93 -5.53
CA THR A 118 -1.52 -3.51 -4.18
C THR A 118 -2.94 -3.74 -3.68
N LEU A 119 -3.84 -2.77 -3.84
CA LEU A 119 -5.23 -2.87 -3.40
C LEU A 119 -6.05 -3.88 -4.19
N LEU A 120 -5.97 -3.80 -5.52
CA LEU A 120 -6.69 -4.73 -6.38
C LEU A 120 -6.05 -6.10 -6.30
N GLY A 121 -4.72 -6.18 -6.27
CA GLY A 121 -3.98 -7.43 -6.16
C GLY A 121 -4.29 -8.16 -4.86
N SER A 122 -4.26 -7.47 -3.71
CA SER A 122 -4.56 -8.11 -2.43
C SER A 122 -6.01 -8.56 -2.33
N ASN A 123 -6.97 -7.69 -2.67
CA ASN A 123 -8.39 -8.06 -2.63
C ASN A 123 -8.74 -9.13 -3.66
N ALA A 124 -8.19 -9.08 -4.86
CA ALA A 124 -8.42 -10.10 -5.89
C ALA A 124 -7.80 -11.43 -5.48
N THR A 125 -6.60 -11.44 -4.87
CA THR A 125 -5.96 -12.67 -4.41
C THR A 125 -6.77 -13.32 -3.29
N VAL A 126 -7.21 -12.54 -2.29
CA VAL A 126 -8.04 -13.04 -1.19
C VAL A 126 -9.39 -13.55 -1.71
N SER A 127 -10.04 -12.80 -2.62
CA SER A 127 -11.32 -13.19 -3.23
C SER A 127 -11.21 -14.42 -4.12
N LEU A 128 -10.11 -14.53 -4.88
CA LEU A 128 -9.82 -15.67 -5.75
C LEU A 128 -9.60 -16.94 -4.93
N ILE A 129 -8.90 -16.83 -3.79
CA ILE A 129 -8.68 -17.96 -2.88
C ILE A 129 -10.00 -18.41 -2.25
N ASP A 130 -10.84 -17.48 -1.75
CA ASP A 130 -12.18 -17.80 -1.25
C ASP A 130 -13.04 -18.47 -2.34
N TYR A 131 -12.97 -17.96 -3.57
CA TYR A 131 -13.73 -18.50 -4.71
C TYR A 131 -13.29 -19.91 -5.11
N ILE A 132 -11.98 -20.15 -5.29
CA ILE A 132 -11.43 -21.47 -5.65
C ILE A 132 -11.77 -22.50 -4.56
N GLN A 133 -11.75 -22.12 -3.29
CA GLN A 133 -11.99 -23.03 -2.18
C GLN A 133 -13.48 -23.35 -1.98
N ARG A 134 -14.40 -22.39 -2.15
CA ARG A 134 -15.85 -22.68 -2.16
C ARG A 134 -16.24 -23.64 -3.28
N ARG A 135 -15.53 -23.57 -4.42
CA ARG A 135 -15.75 -24.45 -5.56
C ARG A 135 -15.09 -25.83 -5.38
N GLY A 136 -13.98 -25.90 -4.64
CA GLY A 136 -13.28 -27.14 -4.30
C GLY A 136 -13.92 -27.96 -3.18
N GLY A 137 -14.65 -27.32 -2.25
CA GLY A 137 -15.35 -27.99 -1.14
C GLY A 137 -16.76 -28.51 -1.46
N GLN A 138 -17.24 -28.38 -2.71
CA GLN A 138 -18.50 -28.96 -3.19
C GLN A 138 -18.32 -30.28 -3.97
N ARG A 139 -17.16 -30.92 -3.87
CA ARG A 139 -16.92 -32.30 -4.30
C ARG A 139 -16.64 -33.17 -3.09
#